data_AF-A0A2K3JIE4-F1
#
_entry.id   AF-A0A2K3JIE4-F1
#
_cell.length_a   1.000
_cell.length_b   1.000
_cell.length_c   1.000
_cell.angle_alpha   90.00
_cell.angle_beta   90.00
_cell.angle_gamma   90.00
#
_symmetry.space_group_name_H-M   'P 1'
#
loop_
_entity.id
_entity.type
_entity.pdbx_description
1 polymer ?
#
loop_
_entity_poly.entity_id
_entity_poly.type
_entity_poly.pdbx_seq_one_letter_code
_entity_poly.pdbx_strand_id
1 'polypeptide(L)'
;MVSDEELMEIARKQAKDKTGFYIHFACYVVVNIGLFVFFWPVVNGVNDLVPIMFGPLFGWGVGIVAHFVSVFAGASEQRVQKEFKKLKEQK
;
A
#
# COMPACT_ATOMS: atom_id res chain seq x y z
N MET A 1 -11.14 -5.23 30.21
CA MET A 1 -11.90 -4.80 29.01
C MET A 1 -11.04 -3.77 28.32
N VAL A 2 -10.85 -3.87 27.00
CA VAL A 2 -10.12 -2.84 26.24
C VAL A 2 -10.91 -1.53 26.43
N SER A 3 -10.23 -0.48 26.88
CA SER A 3 -10.87 0.82 27.11
C SER A 3 -11.38 1.39 25.78
N ASP A 4 -12.52 2.08 25.79
CA ASP A 4 -13.05 2.77 24.60
C ASP A 4 -12.01 3.72 23.99
N GLU A 5 -11.12 4.26 24.82
CA GLU A 5 -10.01 5.13 24.42
C GLU A 5 -8.92 4.36 23.64
N GLU A 6 -8.59 3.12 24.04
CA GLU A 6 -7.67 2.23 23.30
C GLU A 6 -8.27 1.82 21.94
N LEU A 7 -9.59 1.58 21.89
CA LEU A 7 -10.31 1.27 20.65
C LEU A 7 -10.28 2.45 19.66
N MET A 8 -10.47 3.67 20.16
CA MET A 8 -10.43 4.88 19.35
C MET A 8 -9.03 5.15 18.79
N GLU A 9 -7.98 4.90 19.57
CA GLU A 9 -6.60 5.07 19.12
C GLU A 9 -6.23 4.07 18.01
N ILE A 10 -6.63 2.79 18.16
CA ILE A 10 -6.44 1.75 17.14
C ILE A 10 -7.16 2.14 15.84
N ALA A 11 -8.41 2.59 15.93
CA ALA A 11 -9.18 3.02 14.77
C ALA A 11 -8.51 4.20 14.04
N ARG A 12 -7.97 5.18 14.79
CA ARG A 12 -7.29 6.34 14.24
C ARG A 12 -6.00 5.97 13.51
N LYS A 13 -5.22 5.06 14.09
CA LYS A 13 -3.98 4.55 13.48
C LYS A 13 -4.26 3.83 12.15
N GLN A 14 -5.25 2.93 12.14
CA GLN A 14 -5.67 2.23 10.93
C GLN A 14 -6.19 3.19 9.84
N ALA A 15 -6.92 4.24 10.22
CA ALA A 15 -7.40 5.24 9.27
C ALA A 15 -6.25 6.04 8.63
N LYS A 16 -5.24 6.41 9.43
CA LYS A 16 -4.06 7.14 8.96
C LYS A 16 -3.21 6.31 7.99
N ASP A 17 -2.98 5.04 8.30
CA ASP A 17 -2.20 4.13 7.45
C ASP A 17 -2.89 3.90 6.10
N LYS A 18 -4.22 3.69 6.11
CA LYS A 18 -5.02 3.58 4.89
C LYS A 18 -4.93 4.84 4.02
N THR A 19 -4.98 6.02 4.66
CA THR A 19 -4.88 7.31 3.95
C THR A 19 -3.52 7.47 3.26
N GLY A 20 -2.43 7.10 3.94
CA GLY A 20 -1.08 7.11 3.37
C GLY A 20 -0.95 6.19 2.14
N PHE A 21 -1.55 5.00 2.21
CA PHE A 21 -1.61 4.08 1.08
C PHE A 21 -2.38 4.67 -0.11
N TYR A 22 -3.56 5.26 0.11
CA TYR A 22 -4.35 5.86 -0.97
C TYR A 22 -3.61 6.96 -1.71
N ILE A 23 -2.82 7.78 -1.02
CA ILE A 23 -1.99 8.82 -1.64
C ILE A 23 -0.92 8.19 -2.53
N HIS A 24 -0.20 7.17 -2.04
CA HIS A 24 0.80 6.46 -2.85
C HIS A 24 0.19 5.78 -4.07
N PHE A 25 -0.97 5.13 -3.89
CA PHE A 25 -1.71 4.51 -4.98
C PHE A 25 -2.21 5.53 -6.01
N ALA A 26 -2.75 6.66 -5.56
CA ALA A 26 -3.17 7.74 -6.44
C ALA A 26 -2.00 8.31 -7.25
N CYS A 27 -0.86 8.60 -6.62
CA CYS A 27 0.36 9.01 -7.31
C CYS A 27 0.81 7.99 -8.35
N TYR A 28 0.79 6.69 -8.00
CA TYR A 28 1.13 5.62 -8.94
C TYR A 28 0.21 5.62 -10.16
N VAL A 29 -1.10 5.72 -9.96
CA VAL A 29 -2.07 5.78 -11.08
C VAL A 29 -1.82 7.01 -11.94
N VAL A 30 -1.66 8.20 -11.34
CA VAL A 30 -1.42 9.45 -12.06
C VAL A 30 -0.13 9.39 -12.90
N VAL A 31 0.97 8.89 -12.33
CA VAL A 31 2.25 8.77 -13.04
C VAL A 31 2.16 7.78 -14.20
N ASN A 32 1.51 6.62 -14.01
CA ASN A 32 1.35 5.63 -15.07
C ASN A 32 0.44 6.13 -16.20
N ILE A 33 -0.65 6.83 -15.87
CA ILE A 33 -1.50 7.48 -16.88
C ILE A 33 -0.72 8.58 -17.61
N GLY A 34 0.03 9.40 -16.89
CA GLY A 34 0.88 10.45 -17.48
C GLY A 34 1.92 9.89 -18.43
N LEU A 35 2.62 8.82 -18.04
CA LEU A 35 3.56 8.09 -18.90
C LEU A 35 2.85 7.51 -20.14
N PHE A 36 1.69 6.87 -19.96
CA PHE A 36 0.92 6.34 -21.08
C PHE A 36 0.56 7.43 -22.08
N VAL A 37 0.00 8.55 -21.63
CA VAL A 37 -0.39 9.68 -22.49
C VAL A 37 0.83 10.32 -23.16
N PHE A 38 1.94 10.46 -22.44
CA PHE A 38 3.18 11.05 -22.96
C PHE A 38 3.83 10.20 -24.05
N PHE A 39 3.85 8.88 -23.88
CA PHE A 39 4.46 7.96 -24.84
C PHE A 39 3.53 7.54 -25.97
N TRP A 40 2.20 7.66 -25.79
CA TRP A 40 1.18 7.33 -26.79
C TRP A 40 1.45 7.89 -28.20
N PRO A 41 1.87 9.16 -28.40
CA PRO A 41 2.14 9.69 -29.73
C PRO A 41 3.54 9.34 -30.29
N VAL A 42 4.46 8.82 -29.47
CA VAL A 42 5.86 8.58 -29.87
C VAL A 42 6.09 7.14 -30.35
N VAL A 43 5.27 6.21 -29.90
CA VAL A 43 5.35 4.79 -30.22
C VAL A 43 4.57 4.44 -31.49
N ASN A 44 5.26 3.84 -32.47
CA ASN A 44 4.67 3.43 -33.75
C ASN A 44 3.93 2.08 -33.69
N GLY A 45 3.67 1.57 -32.48
CA GLY A 45 2.95 0.32 -32.26
C GLY A 45 3.10 -0.20 -30.83
N VAL A 46 2.28 -1.19 -30.48
CA VAL A 46 2.21 -1.79 -29.13
C VAL A 46 3.54 -2.40 -28.68
N ASN A 47 4.39 -2.84 -29.62
CA ASN A 47 5.68 -3.48 -29.34
C ASN A 47 6.72 -2.54 -28.70
N ASP A 48 6.65 -1.23 -28.99
CA ASP A 48 7.57 -0.24 -28.41
C ASP A 48 7.05 0.32 -27.06
N LEU A 49 5.73 0.23 -26.81
CA LEU A 49 5.11 0.63 -25.55
C LEU A 49 5.40 -0.35 -24.41
N VAL A 50 5.44 -1.64 -24.73
CA VAL A 50 5.54 -2.71 -23.71
C VAL A 50 6.78 -2.55 -22.83
N PRO A 51 8.02 -2.35 -23.33
CA PRO A 51 9.20 -2.23 -22.48
C PRO A 51 9.19 -0.96 -21.61
N ILE A 52 8.71 0.15 -22.17
CA ILE A 52 8.67 1.47 -21.51
C ILE A 52 7.64 1.47 -20.38
N MET A 53 6.51 0.80 -20.58
CA MET A 53 5.47 0.66 -19.56
C MET A 53 5.76 -0.45 -18.55
N PHE A 54 6.37 -1.56 -18.94
CA PHE A 54 6.66 -2.67 -18.02
C PHE A 54 7.63 -2.27 -16.92
N GLY A 55 8.65 -1.45 -17.19
CA GLY A 55 9.62 -1.04 -16.17
C GLY A 55 8.96 -0.38 -14.95
N PRO A 56 8.20 0.73 -15.14
CA PRO A 56 7.47 1.40 -14.05
C PRO A 56 6.36 0.54 -13.45
N LEU A 57 5.57 -0.16 -14.29
CA LEU A 57 4.46 -1.00 -13.81
C LEU A 57 4.92 -2.18 -12.96
N PHE A 58 5.96 -2.90 -13.40
CA PHE A 58 6.46 -4.07 -12.66
C PHE A 58 7.39 -3.67 -11.53
N GLY A 59 8.26 -2.68 -11.73
CA GLY A 59 9.21 -2.22 -10.72
C GLY A 59 8.53 -1.57 -9.52
N TRP A 60 7.65 -0.59 -9.77
CA TRP A 60 6.98 0.13 -8.68
C TRP A 60 5.64 -0.49 -8.27
N GLY A 61 4.98 -1.22 -9.18
CA GLY A 61 3.73 -1.92 -8.86
C GLY A 61 3.91 -2.99 -7.77
N VAL A 62 5.06 -3.68 -7.72
CA VAL A 62 5.37 -4.63 -6.64
C VAL A 62 5.46 -3.92 -5.28
N GLY A 63 6.05 -2.73 -5.24
CA GLY A 63 6.14 -1.92 -4.01
C GLY A 63 4.76 -1.44 -3.53
N ILE A 64 3.88 -1.03 -4.45
CA ILE A 64 2.49 -0.68 -4.16
C ILE A 64 1.73 -1.88 -3.61
N VAL A 65 1.86 -3.05 -4.23
CA VAL A 65 1.21 -4.29 -3.76
C VAL A 65 1.72 -4.69 -2.38
N ALA A 66 3.02 -4.60 -2.12
CA ALA A 66 3.59 -4.85 -0.79
C ALA A 66 3.06 -3.86 0.26
N HIS A 67 2.92 -2.58 -0.09
CA HIS A 67 2.36 -1.56 0.80
C HIS A 67 0.85 -1.74 1.03
N PHE A 68 0.12 -2.16 -0.01
CA PHE A 68 -1.28 -2.54 0.12
C PHE A 68 -1.42 -3.69 1.10
N VAL A 69 -0.60 -4.74 0.94
CA VAL A 69 -0.58 -5.87 1.86
C VAL A 69 -0.16 -5.42 3.26
N SER A 70 0.79 -4.52 3.46
CA SER A 70 1.14 -4.08 4.83
C SER A 70 0.00 -3.30 5.51
N VAL A 71 -0.63 -2.37 4.80
CA VAL A 71 -1.68 -1.48 5.34
C VAL A 71 -3.04 -2.18 5.47
N PHE A 72 -3.43 -2.97 4.46
CA PHE A 72 -4.70 -3.69 4.49
C PHE A 72 -4.60 -5.06 5.13
N ALA A 73 -3.45 -5.74 5.06
CA ALA A 73 -3.31 -6.94 5.86
C ALA A 73 -3.17 -6.58 7.34
N GLY A 74 -2.48 -5.50 7.76
CA GLY A 74 -2.45 -5.06 9.17
C GLY A 74 -2.10 -6.15 10.20
N ALA A 75 -1.65 -7.32 9.72
CA ALA A 75 -1.86 -8.61 10.39
C ALA A 75 -0.62 -9.07 11.12
N SER A 76 0.54 -8.47 10.87
CA SER A 76 1.78 -8.81 11.57
C SER A 76 1.84 -8.10 12.92
N GLU A 77 1.82 -6.76 12.96
CA GLU A 77 2.01 -6.03 14.23
C GLU A 77 0.85 -6.14 15.21
N GLN A 78 -0.41 -6.19 14.75
CA GLN A 78 -1.53 -6.41 15.66
C GLN A 78 -1.54 -7.85 16.23
N ARG A 79 -1.07 -8.85 15.47
CA ARG A 79 -0.86 -10.22 16.01
C ARG A 79 0.28 -10.27 16.99
N VAL A 80 1.41 -9.60 16.70
CA VAL A 80 2.58 -9.55 17.58
C VAL A 80 2.27 -8.83 18.89
N GLN A 81 1.54 -7.71 18.87
CA GLN A 81 1.10 -7.02 20.10
C GLN A 81 0.11 -7.86 20.91
N LYS A 82 -0.78 -8.61 20.25
CA LYS A 82 -1.73 -9.51 20.91
C LYS A 82 -1.04 -10.72 21.53
N GLU A 83 -0.01 -11.27 20.88
CA GLU A 83 0.81 -12.34 21.45
C GLU A 83 1.67 -11.85 22.61
N PHE A 84 2.27 -10.67 22.50
CA PHE A 84 3.04 -10.09 23.59
C PHE A 84 2.17 -9.80 24.83
N LYS A 85 0.94 -9.33 24.64
CA LYS A 85 -0.02 -9.12 25.73
C LYS A 85 -0.43 -10.44 26.42
N LYS A 86 -0.62 -11.53 25.65
CA LYS A 86 -0.87 -12.89 26.20
C LYS A 86 0.30 -13.43 27.03
N LEU A 87 1.53 -13.23 26.56
CA LEU A 87 2.73 -13.69 27.28
C LEU A 87 2.94 -12.91 28.59
N LYS A 88 2.48 -11.66 28.66
CA LYS A 88 2.56 -10.81 29.85
C LYS A 88 1.49 -11.13 30.90
N GLU A 89 0.32 -11.64 30.49
CA GLU A 89 -0.75 -12.08 31.40
C GLU A 89 -0.57 -13.52 31.92
N GLN A 90 0.29 -14.33 31.28
CA GLN A 90 0.66 -15.67 31.75
C GLN A 90 1.83 -15.70 32.76
N LYS A 91 2.39 -14.53 33.10
CA LYS A 91 3.36 -14.34 34.18
C LYS A 91 2.70 -13.66 35.36
#